data_AF-A0A419KNW1-F1
#
_entry.id   AF-A0A419KNW1-F1
#
_cell.length_a   1.000
_cell.length_b   1.000
_cell.length_c   1.000
_cell.angle_alpha   90.00
_cell.angle_beta   90.00
_cell.angle_gamma   90.00
#
_symmetry.space_group_name_H-M   'P 1'
#
loop_
_entity.id
_entity.type
_entity.pdbx_description
1 polymer ?
#
loop_
_entity_poly.entity_id
_entity_poly.type
_entity_poly.pdbx_seq_one_letter_code
_entity_poly.pdbx_strand_id
1 'polypeptide(L)'
;MTVSMFCPNCGAKVGEGDNYYGCGNKLEFGELRDTQKYSEEQVKFDESINVRINCAIQGMDRHFRPNGSYDAIDLGDITLDEALDAVRRLPDEDDFPPRLLRELKEGYDVCPAAVILSYGEYTLNIYSESEKGHLGVVVDGLPELAGWDFRQKDPVTLEVPTVKREEAEEIVKDFYRKVGQMKALGLVLSPLEFSVLLAVKHGISNSEVIAKLTGKTVYEVRSAISSLASNDLIKVRRKGLLRKKRYYEITPKGEIVLLGDKEKLGKVIKDGEKDLADRLAIPLFMMYALHDLPDGVSASDIVDSVGEPPERIDAIHDSDIAYDDGGDIGGDTGGDHDGDWGDGDADGRW
;
A
#
# COMPACT_ATOMS: atom_id res chain seq x y z
N MET A 1 -17.22 23.60 -11.29
CA MET A 1 -17.27 22.41 -10.41
C MET A 1 -16.36 22.71 -9.24
N THR A 2 -16.88 22.71 -8.01
CA THR A 2 -16.09 22.93 -6.79
C THR A 2 -15.35 21.63 -6.47
N VAL A 3 -14.03 21.64 -6.65
CA VAL A 3 -13.15 20.52 -6.28
C VAL A 3 -13.32 20.29 -4.77
N SER A 4 -13.73 19.09 -4.37
CA SER A 4 -13.92 18.71 -2.96
C SER A 4 -12.69 17.92 -2.50
N MET A 5 -12.21 18.13 -1.27
CA MET A 5 -11.16 17.28 -0.70
C MET A 5 -11.79 16.07 -0.02
N PHE A 6 -11.10 14.93 -0.07
CA PHE A 6 -11.59 13.70 0.53
C PHE A 6 -10.50 13.02 1.35
N CYS A 7 -10.91 12.28 2.37
CA CYS A 7 -9.97 11.44 3.12
C CYS A 7 -9.57 10.22 2.27
N PRO A 8 -8.27 9.98 2.01
CA PRO A 8 -7.82 8.83 1.21
C PRO A 8 -8.06 7.49 1.90
N ASN A 9 -8.28 7.50 3.23
CA ASN A 9 -8.56 6.28 3.99
C ASN A 9 -10.03 5.86 3.91
N CYS A 10 -10.98 6.81 3.88
CA CYS A 10 -12.40 6.52 4.07
C CYS A 10 -13.36 7.25 3.12
N GLY A 11 -12.83 8.06 2.19
CA GLY A 11 -13.62 8.78 1.19
C GLY A 11 -14.51 9.90 1.73
N ALA A 12 -14.46 10.24 3.02
CA ALA A 12 -15.25 11.32 3.60
C ALA A 12 -14.83 12.70 3.06
N LYS A 13 -15.80 13.58 2.77
CA LYS A 13 -15.52 14.94 2.34
C LYS A 13 -15.01 15.79 3.50
N VAL A 14 -13.87 16.46 3.29
CA VAL A 14 -13.22 17.33 4.27
C VAL A 14 -12.96 18.72 3.69
N GLY A 15 -12.88 19.74 4.54
CA GLY A 15 -12.56 21.10 4.11
C GLY A 15 -11.08 21.32 3.77
N GLU A 16 -10.78 22.26 2.87
CA GLU A 16 -9.42 22.57 2.40
C GLU A 16 -8.43 23.01 3.50
N GLY A 17 -8.93 23.49 4.64
CA GLY A 17 -8.11 24.02 5.74
C GLY A 17 -7.79 23.01 6.86
N ASP A 18 -8.45 21.85 6.88
CA ASP A 18 -8.32 20.87 7.96
C ASP A 18 -7.26 19.83 7.58
N ASN A 19 -5.99 20.19 7.77
CA ASN A 19 -4.81 19.30 7.70
C ASN A 19 -4.76 18.30 8.87
N TYR A 20 -5.88 17.64 9.20
CA TYR A 20 -5.89 16.63 10.25
C TYR A 20 -5.26 15.33 9.72
N TYR A 21 -4.07 15.01 10.23
CA TYR A 21 -3.46 13.67 10.28
C TYR A 21 -3.72 12.75 9.08
N GLY A 22 -3.45 13.21 7.85
CA GLY A 22 -3.47 12.36 6.65
C GLY A 22 -4.84 12.22 5.96
N CYS A 23 -5.87 12.94 6.38
CA CYS A 23 -7.07 13.17 5.56
C CYS A 23 -6.94 14.51 4.81
N GLY A 24 -7.25 14.54 3.50
CA GLY A 24 -7.16 15.76 2.70
C GLY A 24 -6.32 15.66 1.42
N ASN A 25 -6.40 14.54 0.70
CA ASN A 25 -5.92 14.52 -0.67
C ASN A 25 -7.01 15.07 -1.60
N LYS A 26 -6.61 15.86 -2.61
CA LYS A 26 -7.48 16.15 -3.74
C LYS A 26 -7.69 14.84 -4.49
N LEU A 27 -8.83 14.19 -4.24
CA LEU A 27 -9.28 13.02 -4.97
C LEU A 27 -10.48 13.45 -5.82
N GLU A 28 -10.41 13.23 -7.12
CA GLU A 28 -11.58 13.35 -7.98
C GLU A 28 -12.31 12.01 -7.93
N PHE A 29 -13.45 11.97 -7.25
CA PHE A 29 -14.31 10.80 -7.28
C PHE A 29 -14.94 10.75 -8.67
N GLY A 30 -14.48 9.78 -9.48
CA GLY A 30 -15.14 9.41 -10.73
C GLY A 30 -16.56 8.89 -10.45
N GLU A 31 -17.40 8.88 -11.47
CA GLU A 31 -18.73 8.27 -11.38
C GLU A 31 -18.61 6.81 -10.90
N LEU A 32 -19.31 6.47 -9.80
CA LEU A 32 -19.48 5.10 -9.30
C LEU A 32 -19.94 4.22 -10.48
N ARG A 33 -19.05 3.35 -10.95
CA ARG A 33 -19.41 2.30 -11.91
C ARG A 33 -19.49 1.00 -11.14
N ASP A 34 -20.62 0.31 -11.29
CA ASP A 34 -20.83 -1.02 -10.76
C ASP A 34 -19.66 -1.93 -11.17
N THR A 35 -18.80 -2.26 -10.23
CA THR A 35 -17.74 -3.24 -10.44
C THR A 35 -18.41 -4.61 -10.52
N GLN A 36 -18.36 -5.24 -11.70
CA GLN A 36 -18.95 -6.55 -11.92
C GLN A 36 -18.14 -7.62 -11.16
N LYS A 37 -18.81 -8.29 -10.23
CA LYS A 37 -18.38 -9.58 -9.68
C LYS A 37 -18.18 -10.56 -10.84
N TYR A 38 -16.96 -11.07 -11.01
CA TYR A 38 -16.73 -12.15 -11.97
C TYR A 38 -17.47 -13.40 -11.49
N SER A 39 -18.29 -13.99 -12.35
CA SER A 39 -18.88 -15.30 -12.06
C SER A 39 -17.77 -16.35 -12.15
N GLU A 40 -17.48 -17.07 -11.07
CA GLU A 40 -17.42 -18.55 -11.05
C GLU A 40 -16.97 -19.17 -9.72
N GLU A 41 -17.29 -20.47 -9.63
CA GLU A 41 -17.00 -21.51 -8.63
C GLU A 41 -16.89 -21.12 -7.14
N GLN A 42 -17.87 -21.61 -6.36
CA GLN A 42 -17.77 -21.69 -4.90
C GLN A 42 -16.51 -22.47 -4.51
N VAL A 43 -15.44 -21.74 -4.17
CA VAL A 43 -14.26 -22.30 -3.53
C VAL A 43 -14.74 -22.91 -2.21
N LYS A 44 -14.68 -24.25 -2.11
CA LYS A 44 -14.94 -24.93 -0.84
C LYS A 44 -13.87 -24.51 0.15
N PHE A 45 -14.27 -23.74 1.15
CA PHE A 45 -13.42 -23.32 2.24
C PHE A 45 -13.06 -24.54 3.11
N ASP A 46 -11.77 -24.79 3.30
CA ASP A 46 -11.28 -25.73 4.31
C ASP A 46 -10.92 -24.92 5.57
N GLU A 47 -11.70 -25.12 6.63
CA GLU A 47 -11.91 -24.16 7.74
C GLU A 47 -10.85 -24.23 8.85
N SER A 48 -9.55 -24.07 8.53
CA SER A 48 -8.53 -23.88 9.59
C SER A 48 -7.62 -22.68 9.36
N ILE A 49 -8.22 -21.50 9.21
CA ILE A 49 -7.51 -20.22 9.25
C ILE A 49 -7.13 -19.92 10.70
N ASN A 50 -5.88 -20.22 11.08
CA ASN A 50 -5.35 -19.91 12.41
C ASN A 50 -4.33 -18.76 12.36
N VAL A 51 -4.82 -17.57 12.04
CA VAL A 51 -4.02 -16.35 11.91
C VAL A 51 -4.67 -15.25 12.71
N ARG A 52 -3.85 -14.39 13.31
CA ARG A 52 -4.29 -13.13 13.91
C ARG A 52 -3.75 -11.98 13.09
N ILE A 53 -4.58 -10.98 12.85
CA ILE A 53 -4.31 -9.80 12.02
C ILE A 53 -4.62 -8.56 12.86
N ASN A 54 -3.81 -7.52 12.75
CA ASN A 54 -4.07 -6.28 13.47
C ASN A 54 -5.37 -5.64 12.97
N CYS A 55 -6.22 -5.20 13.89
CA CYS A 55 -7.46 -4.52 13.59
C CYS A 55 -7.52 -3.17 14.28
N ALA A 56 -7.88 -2.14 13.53
CA ALA A 56 -8.31 -0.86 14.06
C ALA A 56 -9.75 -0.57 13.65
N ILE A 57 -10.42 0.29 14.42
CA ILE A 57 -11.73 0.85 14.07
C ILE A 57 -11.66 2.37 14.01
N GLN A 58 -12.45 2.98 13.13
CA GLN A 58 -12.51 4.43 12.94
C GLN A 58 -13.98 4.88 12.82
N GLY A 59 -14.28 6.15 13.08
CA GLY A 59 -15.65 6.66 13.04
C GLY A 59 -16.56 6.15 14.16
N MET A 60 -16.03 5.38 15.11
CA MET A 60 -16.79 4.73 16.19
C MET A 60 -15.98 4.60 17.49
N ASP A 61 -16.66 4.29 18.59
CA ASP A 61 -16.02 3.97 19.87
C ASP A 61 -15.73 2.45 20.04
N ARG A 62 -15.06 2.07 21.14
CA ARG A 62 -14.75 0.65 21.46
C ARG A 62 -15.98 -0.26 21.64
N HIS A 63 -17.18 0.31 21.69
CA HIS A 63 -18.44 -0.40 21.77
C HIS A 63 -19.19 -0.38 20.44
N PHE A 64 -18.51 -0.04 19.34
CA PHE A 64 -19.07 0.04 17.99
C PHE A 64 -20.21 1.06 17.86
N ARG A 65 -20.23 2.10 18.70
CA ARG A 65 -21.19 3.20 18.57
C ARG A 65 -20.60 4.28 17.66
N PRO A 66 -21.33 4.75 16.63
CA PRO A 66 -20.82 5.76 15.72
C PRO A 66 -20.56 7.07 16.46
N ASN A 67 -19.40 7.66 16.22
CA ASN A 67 -18.99 8.93 16.83
C ASN A 67 -18.40 9.92 15.81
N GLY A 68 -18.15 9.49 14.56
CA GLY A 68 -17.60 10.33 13.48
C GLY A 68 -16.15 10.74 13.66
N SER A 69 -15.43 10.14 14.62
CA SER A 69 -14.04 10.45 14.91
C SER A 69 -13.11 9.96 13.79
N TYR A 70 -12.17 10.82 13.40
CA TYR A 70 -11.08 10.46 12.50
C TYR A 70 -9.93 9.74 13.22
N ASP A 71 -9.93 9.68 14.56
CA ASP A 71 -8.93 8.92 15.30
C ASP A 71 -9.23 7.42 15.21
N ALA A 72 -8.24 6.65 14.75
CA ALA A 72 -8.30 5.20 14.73
C ALA A 72 -8.05 4.63 16.14
N ILE A 73 -8.89 3.68 16.55
CA ILE A 73 -8.76 2.92 17.79
C ILE A 73 -8.20 1.54 17.45
N ASP A 74 -6.95 1.30 17.83
CA ASP A 74 -6.31 -0.02 17.72
C ASP A 74 -6.95 -1.02 18.68
N LEU A 75 -7.46 -2.13 18.13
CA LEU A 75 -7.99 -3.28 18.85
C LEU A 75 -6.96 -4.39 19.04
N GLY A 76 -5.78 -4.27 18.40
CA GLY A 76 -4.70 -5.24 18.41
C GLY A 76 -4.92 -6.39 17.43
N ASP A 77 -4.16 -7.48 17.62
CA ASP A 77 -4.24 -8.67 16.77
C ASP A 77 -5.46 -9.51 17.10
N ILE A 78 -6.41 -9.61 16.17
CA ILE A 78 -7.68 -10.33 16.35
C ILE A 78 -7.79 -11.56 15.45
N THR A 79 -8.65 -12.51 15.79
CA THR A 79 -8.96 -13.70 14.98
C THR A 79 -9.95 -13.38 13.86
N LEU A 80 -10.12 -14.32 12.92
CA LEU A 80 -11.14 -14.21 11.86
C LEU A 80 -12.55 -14.02 12.46
N ASP A 81 -12.92 -14.80 13.48
CA ASP A 81 -14.24 -14.68 14.11
C ASP A 81 -14.46 -13.30 14.75
N GLU A 82 -13.43 -12.76 15.41
CA GLU A 82 -13.44 -11.42 16.00
C GLU A 82 -13.57 -10.34 14.90
N ALA A 83 -12.90 -10.51 13.76
CA ALA A 83 -13.00 -9.59 12.62
C ALA A 83 -14.39 -9.63 11.96
N LEU A 84 -14.96 -10.82 11.79
CA LEU A 84 -16.31 -11.00 11.27
C LEU A 84 -17.35 -10.38 12.22
N ASP A 85 -17.20 -10.54 13.54
CA ASP A 85 -18.05 -9.86 14.53
C ASP A 85 -17.90 -8.33 14.46
N ALA A 86 -16.68 -7.81 14.26
CA ALA A 86 -16.46 -6.38 14.06
C ALA A 86 -17.17 -5.84 12.82
N VAL A 87 -17.07 -6.51 11.67
CA VAL A 87 -17.77 -6.13 10.43
C VAL A 87 -19.28 -6.21 10.62
N ARG A 88 -19.79 -7.25 11.29
CA ARG A 88 -21.23 -7.38 11.60
C ARG A 88 -21.75 -6.28 12.51
N ARG A 89 -20.89 -5.66 13.31
CA ARG A 89 -21.23 -4.56 14.22
C ARG A 89 -20.99 -3.19 13.64
N LEU A 90 -20.53 -3.08 12.38
CA LEU A 90 -20.44 -1.78 11.70
C LEU A 90 -21.83 -1.12 11.72
N PRO A 91 -21.96 0.08 12.32
CA PRO A 91 -23.20 0.84 12.32
C PRO A 91 -23.44 1.43 10.92
N ASP A 92 -24.70 1.57 10.51
CA ASP A 92 -25.05 2.27 9.27
C ASP A 92 -24.93 3.80 9.48
N GLU A 93 -24.89 4.60 8.41
CA GLU A 93 -24.83 6.07 8.53
C GLU A 93 -26.04 6.64 9.30
N ASP A 94 -27.20 6.02 9.17
CA ASP A 94 -28.43 6.38 9.90
C ASP A 94 -28.33 6.20 11.43
N ASP A 95 -27.34 5.44 11.92
CA ASP A 95 -27.12 5.23 13.36
C ASP A 95 -26.39 6.42 14.01
N PHE A 96 -25.89 7.38 13.23
CA PHE A 96 -25.20 8.56 13.75
C PHE A 96 -26.15 9.45 14.57
N PRO A 97 -25.73 9.92 15.77
CA PRO A 97 -26.57 10.76 16.60
C PRO A 97 -27.01 12.04 15.84
N PRO A 98 -28.32 12.39 15.81
CA PRO A 98 -28.80 13.58 15.09
C PRO A 98 -28.15 14.89 15.54
N ARG A 99 -27.68 14.93 16.79
CA ARG A 99 -26.93 16.07 17.32
C ARG A 99 -25.58 16.24 16.63
N LEU A 100 -24.88 15.15 16.37
CA LEU A 100 -23.57 15.14 15.72
C LEU A 100 -23.71 15.66 14.27
N LEU A 101 -24.70 15.16 13.53
CA LEU A 101 -24.97 15.58 12.15
C LEU A 101 -25.37 17.06 12.05
N ARG A 102 -26.05 17.62 13.06
CA ARG A 102 -26.42 19.05 13.12
C ARG A 102 -25.26 19.98 13.48
N GLU A 103 -24.22 19.45 14.11
CA GLU A 103 -23.04 20.23 14.54
C GLU A 103 -21.94 20.25 13.46
N LEU A 104 -22.12 19.54 12.34
CA LEU A 104 -21.21 19.55 11.19
C LEU A 104 -21.17 20.94 10.53
N LYS A 105 -19.95 21.39 10.23
CA LYS A 105 -19.74 22.59 9.41
C LYS A 105 -20.25 22.32 7.99
N GLU A 106 -20.77 23.35 7.34
CA GLU A 106 -21.21 23.26 5.95
C GLU A 106 -20.06 22.76 5.04
N GLY A 107 -20.30 21.66 4.33
CA GLY A 107 -19.32 21.02 3.43
C GLY A 107 -18.41 19.96 4.06
N TYR A 108 -18.64 19.57 5.32
CA TYR A 108 -17.88 18.53 6.03
C TYR A 108 -18.74 17.29 6.27
N ASP A 109 -18.15 16.10 6.07
CA ASP A 109 -18.72 14.83 6.49
C ASP A 109 -18.07 14.31 7.78
N VAL A 110 -18.80 13.48 8.52
CA VAL A 110 -18.23 12.66 9.59
C VAL A 110 -17.36 11.56 8.99
N CYS A 111 -16.34 11.09 9.73
CA CYS A 111 -15.66 9.86 9.33
C CYS A 111 -16.67 8.70 9.38
N PRO A 112 -16.87 7.95 8.28
CA PRO A 112 -17.73 6.79 8.31
C PRO A 112 -17.16 5.75 9.28
N ALA A 113 -18.06 4.95 9.82
CA ALA A 113 -17.69 3.86 10.69
C ALA A 113 -16.93 2.81 9.87
N ALA A 114 -15.71 2.48 10.30
CA ALA A 114 -14.80 1.62 9.52
C ALA A 114 -14.10 0.57 10.39
N VAL A 115 -13.88 -0.61 9.81
CA VAL A 115 -13.01 -1.68 10.31
C VAL A 115 -11.82 -1.79 9.37
N ILE A 116 -10.62 -1.64 9.92
CA ILE A 116 -9.36 -1.64 9.18
C ILE A 116 -8.54 -2.83 9.64
N LEU A 117 -8.33 -3.80 8.76
CA LEU A 117 -7.49 -4.97 8.97
C LEU A 117 -6.14 -4.75 8.30
N SER A 118 -5.04 -4.96 9.02
CA SER A 118 -3.70 -4.74 8.49
C SER A 118 -2.72 -5.86 8.85
N TYR A 119 -1.90 -6.27 7.87
CA TYR A 119 -0.80 -7.20 8.06
C TYR A 119 0.37 -6.82 7.15
N GLY A 120 1.45 -6.29 7.74
CA GLY A 120 2.60 -5.82 6.97
C GLY A 120 2.20 -4.69 6.02
N GLU A 121 2.30 -4.94 4.71
CA GLU A 121 1.91 -4.01 3.64
C GLU A 121 0.51 -4.26 3.08
N TYR A 122 -0.22 -5.26 3.60
CA TYR A 122 -1.57 -5.58 3.18
C TYR A 122 -2.58 -4.90 4.10
N THR A 123 -3.52 -4.16 3.52
CA THR A 123 -4.59 -3.49 4.26
C THR A 123 -5.94 -3.77 3.61
N LEU A 124 -6.96 -4.01 4.44
CA LEU A 124 -8.35 -4.12 4.04
C LEU A 124 -9.16 -3.18 4.93
N ASN A 125 -9.76 -2.16 4.33
CA ASN A 125 -10.64 -1.22 4.99
C ASN A 125 -12.09 -1.46 4.52
N ILE A 126 -12.98 -1.71 5.48
CA ILE A 126 -14.41 -1.91 5.25
C ILE A 126 -15.13 -0.82 6.03
N TYR A 127 -15.88 0.03 5.34
CA TYR A 127 -16.56 1.14 5.96
C TYR A 127 -18.03 1.23 5.54
N SER A 128 -18.84 1.82 6.40
CA SER A 128 -20.28 1.99 6.17
C SER A 128 -20.54 3.04 5.09
N GLU A 129 -21.38 2.69 4.13
CA GLU A 129 -21.84 3.59 3.08
C GLU A 129 -23.18 4.22 3.42
N SER A 130 -23.58 5.21 2.63
CA SER A 130 -24.87 5.90 2.77
C SER A 130 -26.07 5.00 2.48
N GLU A 131 -25.91 4.00 1.59
CA GLU A 131 -26.96 3.01 1.35
C GLU A 131 -26.96 1.96 2.47
N LYS A 132 -28.11 1.86 3.16
CA LYS A 132 -28.28 0.93 4.27
C LYS A 132 -27.93 -0.51 3.90
N GLY A 133 -27.12 -1.15 4.75
CA GLY A 133 -26.70 -2.54 4.56
C GLY A 133 -25.64 -2.76 3.48
N HIS A 134 -25.16 -1.68 2.85
CA HIS A 134 -24.03 -1.70 1.93
C HIS A 134 -22.78 -1.14 2.60
N LEU A 135 -21.64 -1.67 2.19
CA LEU A 135 -20.32 -1.34 2.72
C LEU A 135 -19.39 -1.00 1.57
N GLY A 136 -18.57 0.03 1.76
CA GLY A 136 -17.46 0.36 0.87
C GLY A 136 -16.23 -0.46 1.28
N VAL A 137 -15.47 -0.93 0.29
CA VAL A 137 -14.28 -1.75 0.53
C VAL A 137 -13.07 -1.19 -0.21
N VAL A 138 -12.00 -0.90 0.53
CA VAL A 138 -10.71 -0.47 -0.02
C VAL A 138 -9.65 -1.48 0.39
N VAL A 139 -8.82 -1.89 -0.58
CA VAL A 139 -7.79 -2.90 -0.38
C VAL A 139 -6.46 -2.37 -0.89
N ASP A 140 -5.40 -2.60 -0.12
CA ASP A 140 -4.02 -2.37 -0.54
C ASP A 140 -3.21 -3.67 -0.44
N GLY A 141 -2.37 -3.91 -1.44
CA GLY A 141 -1.47 -5.06 -1.56
C GLY A 141 -2.10 -6.40 -1.96
N LEU A 142 -3.43 -6.58 -1.87
CA LEU A 142 -4.13 -7.78 -2.33
C LEU A 142 -5.18 -7.44 -3.41
N PRO A 143 -4.79 -7.40 -4.69
CA PRO A 143 -5.63 -6.86 -5.77
C PRO A 143 -6.89 -7.68 -6.05
N GLU A 144 -6.98 -8.92 -5.58
CA GLU A 144 -8.15 -9.76 -5.79
C GLU A 144 -8.56 -10.42 -4.48
N LEU A 145 -9.83 -10.27 -4.08
CA LEU A 145 -10.40 -10.95 -2.91
C LEU A 145 -11.83 -11.40 -3.18
N ALA A 146 -12.15 -12.65 -2.90
CA ALA A 146 -13.50 -13.22 -3.02
C ALA A 146 -14.19 -12.96 -4.39
N GLY A 147 -13.40 -12.95 -5.48
CA GLY A 147 -13.88 -12.70 -6.85
C GLY A 147 -14.05 -11.22 -7.22
N TRP A 148 -13.69 -10.31 -6.32
CA TRP A 148 -13.61 -8.88 -6.57
C TRP A 148 -12.19 -8.49 -7.00
N ASP A 149 -12.09 -7.62 -8.01
CA ASP A 149 -10.85 -7.01 -8.50
C ASP A 149 -10.76 -5.57 -7.97
N PHE A 150 -9.77 -5.34 -7.09
CA PHE A 150 -9.46 -4.06 -6.44
C PHE A 150 -8.26 -3.37 -7.09
N ARG A 151 -7.76 -3.85 -8.23
CA ARG A 151 -6.66 -3.16 -8.94
C ARG A 151 -7.11 -1.74 -9.30
N GLN A 152 -6.30 -0.77 -8.88
CA GLN A 152 -6.48 0.62 -9.32
C GLN A 152 -6.17 0.72 -10.81
N LYS A 153 -7.20 0.92 -11.63
CA LYS A 153 -7.08 1.03 -13.10
C LYS A 153 -6.59 2.41 -13.54
N ASP A 154 -6.86 3.43 -12.73
CA ASP A 154 -6.47 4.82 -12.96
C ASP A 154 -5.81 5.39 -11.69
N PRO A 155 -4.57 5.89 -11.74
CA PRO A 155 -3.88 6.44 -10.57
C PRO A 155 -4.58 7.68 -9.95
N VAL A 156 -5.48 8.33 -10.68
CA VAL A 156 -6.22 9.52 -10.22
C VAL A 156 -7.57 9.15 -9.61
N THR A 157 -8.18 8.06 -10.07
CA THR A 157 -9.54 7.67 -9.67
C THR A 157 -9.50 6.48 -8.71
N LEU A 158 -10.08 6.64 -7.51
CA LEU A 158 -10.29 5.54 -6.59
C LEU A 158 -11.66 4.91 -6.87
N GLU A 159 -11.67 3.72 -7.48
CA GLU A 159 -12.90 2.92 -7.58
C GLU A 159 -13.11 2.19 -6.25
N VAL A 160 -14.15 2.57 -5.50
CA VAL A 160 -14.52 1.87 -4.27
C VAL A 160 -15.72 0.96 -4.54
N PRO A 161 -15.54 -0.37 -4.56
CA PRO A 161 -16.66 -1.28 -4.70
C PRO A 161 -17.58 -1.20 -3.48
N THR A 162 -18.87 -1.03 -3.76
CA THR A 162 -19.96 -1.12 -2.78
C THR A 162 -20.50 -2.55 -2.76
N VAL A 163 -20.46 -3.20 -1.61
CA VAL A 163 -20.82 -4.62 -1.44
C VAL A 163 -21.86 -4.81 -0.34
N LYS A 164 -22.58 -5.92 -0.36
CA LYS A 164 -23.44 -6.30 0.77
C LYS A 164 -22.61 -6.77 1.96
N ARG A 165 -23.16 -6.67 3.16
CA ARG A 165 -22.49 -7.13 4.40
C ARG A 165 -22.03 -8.59 4.31
N GLU A 166 -22.82 -9.48 3.74
CA GLU A 166 -22.42 -10.89 3.54
C GLU A 166 -21.24 -11.04 2.57
N GLU A 167 -21.16 -10.19 1.54
CA GLU A 167 -20.04 -10.20 0.59
C GLU A 167 -18.78 -9.62 1.22
N ALA A 168 -18.90 -8.61 2.08
CA ALA A 168 -17.80 -8.11 2.88
C ALA A 168 -17.23 -9.19 3.81
N GLU A 169 -18.08 -10.02 4.42
CA GLU A 169 -17.62 -11.17 5.23
C GLU A 169 -16.81 -12.18 4.40
N GLU A 170 -17.22 -12.48 3.17
CA GLU A 170 -16.46 -13.34 2.27
C GLU A 170 -15.11 -12.71 1.87
N ILE A 171 -15.07 -11.40 1.64
CA ILE A 171 -13.82 -10.66 1.41
C ILE A 171 -12.89 -10.75 2.63
N VAL A 172 -13.41 -10.61 3.86
CA VAL A 172 -12.62 -10.79 5.09
C VAL A 172 -12.05 -12.19 5.21
N LYS A 173 -12.87 -13.23 4.95
CA LYS A 173 -12.41 -14.62 4.98
C LYS A 173 -11.28 -14.85 3.98
N ASP A 174 -11.43 -14.34 2.76
CA ASP A 174 -10.39 -14.47 1.75
C ASP A 174 -9.14 -13.70 2.15
N PHE A 175 -9.26 -12.47 2.66
CA PHE A 175 -8.13 -11.69 3.16
C PHE A 175 -7.33 -12.46 4.21
N TYR A 176 -8.01 -13.03 5.22
CA TYR A 176 -7.38 -13.85 6.24
C TYR A 176 -6.70 -15.10 5.69
N ARG A 177 -7.32 -15.77 4.70
CA ARG A 177 -6.74 -16.91 4.01
C ARG A 177 -5.45 -16.51 3.28
N LYS A 178 -5.50 -15.43 2.49
CA LYS A 178 -4.37 -14.94 1.72
C LYS A 178 -3.21 -14.53 2.63
N VAL A 179 -3.51 -13.77 3.68
CA VAL A 179 -2.53 -13.42 4.72
C VAL A 179 -1.98 -14.65 5.42
N GLY A 180 -2.80 -15.67 5.69
CA GLY A 180 -2.35 -16.93 6.28
C GLY A 180 -1.36 -17.70 5.41
N GLN A 181 -1.61 -17.77 4.10
CA GLN A 181 -0.67 -18.34 3.15
C GLN A 181 0.64 -17.54 3.13
N MET A 182 0.58 -16.20 3.10
CA MET A 182 1.77 -15.35 3.16
C MET A 182 2.57 -15.55 4.46
N LYS A 183 1.88 -15.70 5.60
CA LYS A 183 2.51 -15.96 6.89
C LYS A 183 3.14 -17.35 6.96
N ALA A 184 2.52 -18.34 6.32
CA ALA A 184 3.03 -19.71 6.25
C ALA A 184 4.35 -19.81 5.48
N LEU A 185 4.59 -18.91 4.52
CA LEU A 185 5.91 -18.79 3.85
C LEU A 185 7.02 -18.42 4.84
N GLY A 186 6.69 -17.76 5.95
CA GLY A 186 7.63 -17.40 6.99
C GLY A 186 8.72 -16.44 6.51
N LEU A 187 8.39 -15.55 5.57
CA LEU A 187 9.29 -14.48 5.13
C LEU A 187 9.62 -13.56 6.30
N VAL A 188 10.88 -13.13 6.37
CA VAL A 188 11.35 -12.16 7.37
C VAL A 188 11.10 -10.73 6.87
N LEU A 189 11.25 -10.51 5.57
CA LEU A 189 11.06 -9.22 4.90
C LEU A 189 9.63 -9.13 4.34
N SER A 190 9.04 -7.93 4.40
CA SER A 190 7.89 -7.63 3.53
C SER A 190 8.32 -7.70 2.05
N PRO A 191 7.40 -7.91 1.09
CA PRO A 191 7.72 -7.87 -0.33
C PRO A 191 8.42 -6.57 -0.77
N LEU A 192 8.00 -5.41 -0.24
CA LEU A 192 8.69 -4.15 -0.48
C LEU A 192 10.09 -4.12 0.17
N GLU A 193 10.23 -4.53 1.44
CA GLU A 193 11.52 -4.59 2.12
C GLU A 193 12.51 -5.52 1.41
N PHE A 194 12.03 -6.68 0.92
CA PHE A 194 12.81 -7.60 0.10
C PHE A 194 13.32 -6.91 -1.15
N SER A 195 12.43 -6.21 -1.87
CA SER A 195 12.75 -5.51 -3.11
C SER A 195 13.77 -4.38 -2.89
N VAL A 196 13.59 -3.59 -1.82
CA VAL A 196 14.54 -2.55 -1.43
C VAL A 196 15.89 -3.15 -1.05
N LEU A 197 15.91 -4.22 -0.25
CA LEU A 197 17.15 -4.85 0.20
C LEU A 197 17.92 -5.47 -0.98
N LEU A 198 17.21 -6.07 -1.94
CA LEU A 198 17.77 -6.57 -3.17
C LEU A 198 18.37 -5.42 -4.01
N ALA A 199 17.65 -4.32 -4.19
CA ALA A 199 18.18 -3.14 -4.89
C ALA A 199 19.47 -2.61 -4.23
N VAL A 200 19.50 -2.53 -2.90
CA VAL A 200 20.68 -2.10 -2.13
C VAL A 200 21.86 -3.07 -2.30
N LYS A 201 21.61 -4.38 -2.31
CA LYS A 201 22.66 -5.39 -2.59
C LYS A 201 23.32 -5.15 -3.95
N HIS A 202 22.55 -4.74 -4.95
CA HIS A 202 23.02 -4.42 -6.30
C HIS A 202 23.51 -2.96 -6.44
N GLY A 203 23.72 -2.25 -5.33
CA GLY A 203 24.31 -0.91 -5.32
C GLY A 203 23.32 0.23 -5.60
N ILE A 204 22.03 -0.06 -5.79
CA ILE A 204 21.00 0.95 -6.02
C ILE A 204 20.62 1.58 -4.68
N SER A 205 21.03 2.84 -4.48
CA SER A 205 20.78 3.58 -3.23
C SER A 205 19.86 4.79 -3.39
N ASN A 206 19.36 5.07 -4.60
CA ASN A 206 18.42 6.17 -4.83
C ASN A 206 16.98 5.70 -4.61
N SER A 207 16.29 6.29 -3.63
CA SER A 207 14.89 5.95 -3.32
C SER A 207 13.92 6.21 -4.47
N GLU A 208 14.19 7.18 -5.34
CA GLU A 208 13.36 7.46 -6.53
C GLU A 208 13.51 6.38 -7.59
N VAL A 209 14.73 5.86 -7.76
CA VAL A 209 14.99 4.73 -8.69
C VAL A 209 14.33 3.47 -8.16
N ILE A 210 14.48 3.18 -6.86
CA ILE A 210 13.81 2.03 -6.23
C ILE A 210 12.28 2.15 -6.34
N ALA A 211 11.72 3.34 -6.11
CA ALA A 211 10.29 3.60 -6.25
C ALA A 211 9.77 3.29 -7.65
N LYS A 212 10.48 3.73 -8.70
CA LYS A 212 10.16 3.40 -10.09
C LYS A 212 10.22 1.90 -10.35
N LEU A 213 11.26 1.23 -9.85
CA LEU A 213 11.45 -0.22 -10.00
C LEU A 213 10.36 -1.05 -9.35
N THR A 214 9.87 -0.63 -8.18
CA THR A 214 8.85 -1.37 -7.42
C THR A 214 7.43 -0.92 -7.73
N GLY A 215 7.23 0.14 -8.52
CA GLY A 215 5.93 0.78 -8.70
C GLY A 215 5.34 1.37 -7.41
N LYS A 216 6.20 1.71 -6.43
CA LYS A 216 5.80 2.26 -5.12
C LYS A 216 6.15 3.74 -5.01
N THR A 217 5.56 4.43 -4.05
CA THR A 217 5.92 5.83 -3.79
C THR A 217 7.29 5.95 -3.14
N VAL A 218 7.95 7.09 -3.34
CA VAL A 218 9.23 7.41 -2.69
C VAL A 218 9.08 7.40 -1.16
N TYR A 219 7.91 7.76 -0.65
CA TYR A 219 7.61 7.72 0.78
C TYR A 219 7.62 6.30 1.34
N GLU A 220 6.91 5.36 0.70
CA GLU A 220 6.90 3.94 1.10
C GLU A 220 8.31 3.34 1.05
N VAL A 221 9.07 3.62 -0.02
CA VAL A 221 10.45 3.17 -0.14
C VAL A 221 11.33 3.71 0.99
N ARG A 222 11.20 5.00 1.35
CA ARG A 222 11.95 5.58 2.47
C ARG A 222 11.55 4.98 3.82
N SER A 223 10.27 4.62 3.98
CA SER A 223 9.79 3.89 5.16
C SER A 223 10.44 2.51 5.25
N ALA A 224 10.43 1.74 4.15
CA ALA A 224 11.09 0.43 4.08
C ALA A 224 12.60 0.52 4.36
N ILE A 225 13.31 1.50 3.78
CA ILE A 225 14.73 1.75 4.07
C ILE A 225 14.94 2.02 5.57
N SER A 226 14.06 2.82 6.19
CA SER A 226 14.15 3.15 7.62
C SER A 226 13.92 1.92 8.50
N SER A 227 12.98 1.05 8.13
CA SER A 227 12.75 -0.26 8.78
C SER A 227 13.97 -1.16 8.66
N LEU A 228 14.49 -1.37 7.44
CA LEU A 228 15.68 -2.19 7.18
C LEU A 228 16.90 -1.70 7.98
N ALA A 229 17.09 -0.37 8.08
CA ALA A 229 18.17 0.23 8.85
C ALA A 229 17.99 0.02 10.36
N SER A 230 16.76 0.20 10.86
CA SER A 230 16.42 -0.01 12.28
C SER A 230 16.60 -1.47 12.72
N ASN A 231 16.40 -2.40 11.78
CA ASN A 231 16.61 -3.83 11.98
C ASN A 231 18.06 -4.31 11.73
N ASP A 232 19.01 -3.39 11.52
CA ASP A 232 20.43 -3.67 11.22
C ASP A 232 20.63 -4.57 9.98
N LEU A 233 19.73 -4.47 9.00
CA LEU A 233 19.84 -5.19 7.71
C LEU A 233 20.61 -4.37 6.67
N ILE A 234 20.58 -3.03 6.80
CA ILE A 234 21.41 -2.11 6.02
C ILE A 234 22.08 -1.08 6.92
N LYS A 235 23.20 -0.52 6.46
CA LYS A 235 23.91 0.59 7.08
C LYS A 235 23.83 1.82 6.18
N VAL A 236 23.44 2.94 6.79
CA VAL A 236 23.49 4.25 6.13
C VAL A 236 24.92 4.78 6.21
N ARG A 237 25.54 4.95 5.04
CA ARG A 237 26.86 5.54 4.90
C ARG A 237 26.76 6.94 4.30
N ARG A 238 27.80 7.74 4.48
CA ARG A 238 27.92 9.06 3.88
C ARG A 238 29.10 9.07 2.92
N LYS A 239 28.90 9.59 1.71
CA LYS A 239 29.91 9.75 0.66
C LYS A 239 30.12 11.24 0.34
N GLY A 240 31.34 11.57 -0.10
CA GLY A 240 31.72 12.91 -0.59
C GLY A 240 32.44 13.80 0.43
N LEU A 241 33.16 14.81 -0.07
CA LEU A 241 34.00 15.74 0.72
C LEU A 241 33.22 16.47 1.83
N LEU A 242 31.93 16.75 1.59
CA LEU A 242 31.02 17.43 2.53
C LEU A 242 30.04 16.47 3.24
N ARG A 243 30.16 15.15 3.06
CA ARG A 243 29.27 14.12 3.65
C ARG A 243 27.76 14.35 3.43
N LYS A 244 27.35 15.04 2.36
CA LYS A 244 25.94 15.34 2.05
C LYS A 244 25.22 14.16 1.38
N LYS A 245 25.93 13.29 0.65
CA LYS A 245 25.34 12.15 -0.07
C LYS A 245 25.29 10.92 0.84
N ARG A 246 24.14 10.24 0.88
CA ARG A 246 23.97 8.98 1.62
C ARG A 246 23.90 7.83 0.63
N TYR A 247 24.47 6.70 1.01
CA TYR A 247 24.29 5.44 0.29
C TYR A 247 24.07 4.32 1.32
N TYR A 248 23.50 3.21 0.88
CA TYR A 248 23.15 2.10 1.73
C TYR A 248 24.09 0.92 1.44
N GLU A 249 24.60 0.29 2.50
CA GLU A 249 25.36 -0.96 2.41
C GLU A 249 24.57 -2.06 3.10
N ILE A 250 24.39 -3.19 2.44
CA ILE A 250 23.82 -4.37 3.08
C ILE A 250 24.75 -4.86 4.21
N THR A 251 24.17 -5.26 5.34
CA THR A 251 24.95 -5.87 6.45
C THR A 251 25.07 -7.37 6.23
N PRO A 252 26.02 -8.07 6.91
CA PRO A 252 26.05 -9.52 6.89
C PRO A 252 24.72 -10.16 7.36
N LYS A 253 24.03 -9.50 8.30
CA LYS A 253 22.70 -9.92 8.75
C LYS A 253 21.66 -9.76 7.63
N GLY A 254 21.67 -8.62 6.93
CA GLY A 254 20.84 -8.37 5.76
C GLY A 254 21.06 -9.41 4.65
N GLU A 255 22.31 -9.75 4.35
CA GLU A 255 22.66 -10.76 3.34
C GLU A 255 22.07 -12.13 3.68
N ILE A 256 22.22 -12.57 4.95
CA ILE A 256 21.67 -13.85 5.42
C ILE A 256 20.14 -13.86 5.31
N VAL A 257 19.48 -12.79 5.73
CA VAL A 257 18.02 -12.66 5.65
C VAL A 257 17.54 -12.67 4.21
N LEU A 258 18.19 -11.89 3.33
CA LEU A 258 17.85 -11.81 1.92
C LEU A 258 17.99 -13.17 1.22
N LEU A 259 19.07 -13.91 1.47
CA LEU A 259 19.29 -15.25 0.92
C LEU A 259 18.22 -16.23 1.40
N GLY A 260 17.91 -16.22 2.70
CA GLY A 260 16.90 -17.10 3.27
C GLY A 260 15.49 -16.86 2.71
N ASP A 261 15.10 -15.60 2.51
CA ASP A 261 13.81 -15.28 1.89
C ASP A 261 13.81 -15.54 0.39
N LYS A 262 14.94 -15.31 -0.29
CA LYS A 262 15.11 -15.61 -1.72
C LYS A 262 14.93 -17.11 -2.01
N GLU A 263 15.47 -17.98 -1.16
CA GLU A 263 15.25 -19.43 -1.26
C GLU A 263 13.77 -19.82 -1.11
N LYS A 264 13.03 -19.16 -0.22
CA LYS A 264 11.59 -19.40 -0.02
C LYS A 264 10.78 -18.94 -1.23
N LEU A 265 11.05 -17.75 -1.76
CA LEU A 265 10.43 -17.26 -3.00
C LEU A 265 10.72 -18.21 -4.18
N GLY A 266 11.95 -18.73 -4.26
CA GLY A 266 12.30 -19.72 -5.28
C GLY A 266 11.51 -21.03 -5.18
N LYS A 267 11.09 -21.44 -3.97
CA LYS A 267 10.20 -22.60 -3.78
C LYS A 267 8.78 -22.31 -4.25
N VAL A 268 8.23 -21.13 -3.95
CA VAL A 268 6.89 -20.70 -4.43
C VAL A 268 6.78 -20.88 -5.95
N ILE A 269 7.80 -20.45 -6.69
CA ILE A 269 7.87 -20.63 -8.15
C ILE A 269 7.93 -22.11 -8.55
N LYS A 270 8.84 -22.89 -7.94
CA LYS A 270 9.03 -24.32 -8.28
C LYS A 270 7.84 -25.20 -7.95
N ASP A 271 7.16 -24.90 -6.86
CA ASP A 271 6.00 -25.64 -6.39
C ASP A 271 4.73 -25.25 -7.17
N GLY A 272 4.82 -24.27 -8.08
CA GLY A 272 3.73 -23.85 -8.95
C GLY A 272 2.62 -23.11 -8.21
N GLU A 273 2.94 -22.45 -7.09
CA GLU A 273 1.98 -21.73 -6.25
C GLU A 273 1.64 -20.35 -6.86
N LYS A 274 0.94 -20.34 -8.00
CA LYS A 274 0.66 -19.13 -8.80
C LYS A 274 0.05 -17.98 -7.99
N ASP A 275 -0.96 -18.26 -7.19
CA ASP A 275 -1.66 -17.27 -6.37
C ASP A 275 -0.75 -16.65 -5.29
N LEU A 276 0.26 -17.38 -4.80
CA LEU A 276 1.30 -16.82 -3.92
C LEU A 276 2.35 -16.04 -4.72
N ALA A 277 2.73 -16.54 -5.89
CA ALA A 277 3.65 -15.86 -6.78
C ALA A 277 3.11 -14.48 -7.21
N ASP A 278 1.82 -14.37 -7.56
CA ASP A 278 1.20 -13.11 -7.95
C ASP A 278 1.28 -12.04 -6.83
N ARG A 279 1.12 -12.44 -5.58
CA ARG A 279 1.26 -11.55 -4.41
C ARG A 279 2.71 -11.16 -4.12
N LEU A 280 3.64 -11.91 -4.68
CA LEU A 280 5.09 -11.69 -4.61
C LEU A 280 5.63 -11.15 -5.94
N ALA A 281 4.78 -10.65 -6.84
CA ALA A 281 5.20 -10.22 -8.17
C ALA A 281 6.32 -9.17 -8.13
N ILE A 282 6.22 -8.15 -7.27
CA ILE A 282 7.24 -7.10 -7.14
C ILE A 282 8.63 -7.68 -6.80
N PRO A 283 8.82 -8.44 -5.70
CA PRO A 283 10.13 -9.01 -5.40
C PRO A 283 10.58 -10.04 -6.44
N LEU A 284 9.68 -10.81 -7.05
CA LEU A 284 10.02 -11.75 -8.12
C LEU A 284 10.53 -11.03 -9.37
N PHE A 285 9.87 -9.95 -9.81
CA PHE A 285 10.33 -9.12 -10.92
C PHE A 285 11.64 -8.39 -10.60
N MET A 286 11.85 -7.99 -9.35
CA MET A 286 13.13 -7.42 -8.93
C MET A 286 14.28 -8.44 -9.02
N MET A 287 14.06 -9.70 -8.63
CA MET A 287 15.05 -10.77 -8.82
C MET A 287 15.34 -11.04 -10.30
N TYR A 288 14.30 -11.02 -11.13
CA TYR A 288 14.43 -11.11 -12.58
C TYR A 288 15.27 -9.96 -13.16
N ALA A 289 14.90 -8.72 -12.85
CA ALA A 289 15.50 -7.52 -13.42
C ALA A 289 16.98 -7.35 -13.02
N LEU A 290 17.34 -7.76 -11.80
CA LEU A 290 18.70 -7.67 -11.28
C LEU A 290 19.53 -8.94 -11.56
N HIS A 291 18.99 -9.89 -12.35
CA HIS A 291 19.61 -11.19 -12.62
C HIS A 291 20.08 -11.93 -11.35
N ASP A 292 19.36 -11.76 -10.24
CA ASP A 292 19.70 -12.31 -8.93
C ASP A 292 18.66 -13.36 -8.51
N LEU A 293 18.57 -14.42 -9.31
CA LEU A 293 17.60 -15.51 -9.17
C LEU A 293 18.08 -16.60 -8.19
N PRO A 294 17.18 -17.28 -7.47
CA PRO A 294 17.55 -18.44 -6.66
C PRO A 294 17.99 -19.61 -7.55
N ASP A 295 18.87 -20.46 -7.02
CA ASP A 295 19.42 -21.60 -7.76
C ASP A 295 18.30 -22.50 -8.30
N GLY A 296 18.35 -22.77 -9.61
CA GLY A 296 17.37 -23.60 -10.31
C GLY A 296 16.01 -22.92 -10.54
N VAL A 297 15.91 -21.60 -10.39
CA VAL A 297 14.80 -20.80 -10.92
C VAL A 297 15.32 -19.99 -12.10
N SER A 298 14.76 -20.20 -13.27
CA SER A 298 15.11 -19.46 -14.48
C SER A 298 14.25 -18.21 -14.64
N ALA A 299 14.74 -17.28 -15.47
CA ALA A 299 13.99 -16.08 -15.84
C ALA A 299 12.62 -16.42 -16.45
N SER A 300 12.54 -17.48 -17.27
CA SER A 300 11.27 -17.95 -17.82
C SER A 300 10.31 -18.46 -16.75
N ASP A 301 10.80 -19.14 -15.72
CA ASP A 301 9.92 -19.66 -14.66
C ASP A 301 9.23 -18.51 -13.90
N ILE A 302 9.90 -17.37 -13.74
CA ILE A 302 9.28 -16.17 -13.15
C ILE A 302 8.21 -15.61 -14.08
N VAL A 303 8.53 -15.41 -15.37
CA VAL A 303 7.58 -14.87 -16.35
C VAL A 303 6.35 -15.78 -16.49
N ASP A 304 6.54 -17.10 -16.51
CA ASP A 304 5.46 -18.09 -16.58
C ASP A 304 4.58 -18.09 -15.31
N SER A 305 5.13 -17.63 -14.18
CA SER A 305 4.44 -17.63 -12.89
C SER A 305 3.64 -16.36 -12.63
N VAL A 306 4.21 -15.17 -12.89
CA VAL A 306 3.60 -13.87 -12.55
C VAL A 306 3.26 -13.00 -13.76
N GLY A 307 3.57 -13.47 -14.97
CA GLY A 307 3.34 -12.74 -16.22
C GLY A 307 4.53 -11.89 -16.67
N GLU A 308 4.32 -11.14 -17.75
CA GLU A 308 5.32 -10.22 -18.28
C GLU A 308 5.41 -8.97 -17.40
N PRO A 309 6.62 -8.42 -17.17
CA PRO A 309 6.76 -7.17 -16.44
C PRO A 309 6.08 -6.02 -17.21
N PRO A 310 5.56 -4.99 -16.52
CA PRO A 310 5.15 -3.75 -17.19
C PRO A 310 6.33 -3.18 -18.00
N GLU A 311 6.03 -2.55 -19.14
CA GLU A 311 7.00 -2.20 -20.19
C GLU A 311 8.34 -1.65 -19.64
N ARG A 312 9.38 -2.48 -19.82
CA ARG A 312 10.84 -2.21 -19.77
C ARG A 312 11.38 -1.40 -18.58
N ILE A 313 12.01 -2.14 -17.66
CA ILE A 313 13.07 -1.65 -16.74
C ILE A 313 14.36 -1.25 -17.50
N ASP A 314 14.41 -1.44 -18.83
CA ASP A 314 15.55 -1.12 -19.72
C ASP A 314 15.94 0.38 -19.76
N ALA A 315 15.17 1.26 -19.12
CA ALA A 315 15.42 2.70 -19.07
C ALA A 315 16.32 3.16 -17.91
N ILE A 316 16.85 2.24 -17.08
CA ILE A 316 17.86 2.59 -16.08
C ILE A 316 19.21 2.64 -16.80
N HIS A 317 19.52 3.81 -17.36
CA HIS A 317 20.82 4.04 -17.99
C HIS A 317 21.95 3.91 -16.97
N ASP A 318 23.19 3.65 -17.41
CA ASP A 318 24.38 3.65 -16.54
C ASP A 318 24.56 4.96 -15.72
N SER A 319 23.86 6.04 -16.11
CA SER A 319 23.75 7.29 -15.35
C SER A 319 22.79 7.25 -14.14
N ASP A 320 21.83 6.32 -14.14
CA ASP A 320 20.87 6.10 -13.03
C ASP A 320 21.40 5.08 -12.00
N ILE A 321 22.38 4.27 -12.42
CA ILE A 321 23.23 3.43 -11.55
C ILE A 321 24.42 4.24 -10.99
N ALA A 322 24.57 5.51 -11.37
CA ALA A 322 25.76 6.30 -11.07
C ALA A 322 25.77 6.89 -9.65
N TYR A 323 26.98 6.92 -9.11
CA TYR A 323 27.40 7.58 -7.89
C TYR A 323 27.35 9.12 -7.99
N ASP A 324 26.29 9.72 -8.53
CA ASP A 324 26.10 11.18 -8.63
C ASP A 324 27.43 11.94 -8.81
N ASP A 325 28.12 11.61 -9.90
CA ASP A 325 29.33 12.24 -10.41
C ASP A 325 28.95 13.18 -11.55
N GLY A 326 28.27 14.27 -11.19
CA GLY A 326 28.14 15.43 -12.07
C GLY A 326 26.78 16.13 -11.96
N GLY A 327 26.67 17.08 -11.04
CA GLY A 327 25.48 17.92 -10.94
C GLY A 327 25.51 18.76 -9.67
N ASP A 328 26.12 19.95 -9.78
CA ASP A 328 26.14 20.94 -8.71
C ASP A 328 24.72 21.27 -8.21
N ILE A 329 24.47 20.99 -6.93
CA ILE A 329 23.50 21.76 -6.14
C ILE A 329 24.29 22.38 -4.99
N GLY A 330 25.15 23.33 -5.37
CA GLY A 330 25.48 24.46 -4.55
C GLY A 330 24.53 25.57 -4.95
N GLY A 331 23.55 25.86 -4.09
CA GLY A 331 22.97 27.20 -4.09
C GLY A 331 24.05 28.18 -3.68
N ASP A 332 24.59 28.89 -4.66
CA ASP A 332 25.21 30.20 -4.46
C ASP A 332 24.18 31.25 -4.86
N THR A 333 23.32 31.60 -3.91
CA THR A 333 22.88 32.99 -3.76
C THR A 333 23.72 33.60 -2.65
N GLY A 334 24.86 34.14 -3.07
CA GLY A 334 25.74 34.98 -2.29
C GLY A 334 26.33 36.04 -3.20
N GLY A 335 25.47 36.84 -3.82
CA GLY A 335 25.84 37.93 -4.70
C GLY A 335 24.63 38.48 -5.42
N ASP A 336 23.94 39.40 -4.74
CA ASP A 336 23.10 40.48 -5.27
C ASP A 336 22.19 40.15 -6.46
N HIS A 337 20.90 39.97 -6.22
CA HIS A 337 19.80 40.68 -6.89
C HIS A 337 18.45 40.09 -6.45
N ASP A 338 17.84 40.81 -5.50
CA ASP A 338 16.49 41.38 -5.57
C ASP A 338 15.34 40.42 -5.93
N GLY A 339 14.50 40.18 -4.93
CA GLY A 339 13.29 39.38 -5.09
C GLY A 339 12.27 39.99 -6.03
N ASP A 340 11.48 39.11 -6.63
CA ASP A 340 10.06 39.37 -6.85
C ASP A 340 9.31 38.04 -6.88
N TRP A 341 8.45 37.86 -5.88
CA TRP A 341 7.30 36.97 -5.99
C TRP A 341 6.21 37.79 -6.70
N GLY A 342 6.01 37.54 -7.99
CA GLY A 342 4.95 38.12 -8.81
C GLY A 342 4.71 37.18 -9.99
N ASP A 343 3.56 36.51 -10.04
CA ASP A 343 2.34 36.95 -10.74
C ASP A 343 2.44 36.89 -12.27
N GLY A 344 1.45 36.23 -12.89
CA GLY A 344 1.17 36.40 -14.31
C GLY A 344 1.58 35.24 -15.22
N ASP A 345 0.58 34.44 -15.56
CA ASP A 345 0.18 34.16 -16.94
C ASP A 345 1.24 33.63 -17.92
N ALA A 346 1.17 32.33 -18.20
CA ALA A 346 1.51 31.77 -19.51
C ALA A 346 1.12 30.27 -19.52
N ASP A 347 -0.15 29.94 -19.77
CA ASP A 347 -0.65 29.54 -21.08
C ASP A 347 -0.02 28.25 -21.67
N GLY A 348 -0.87 27.24 -21.87
CA GLY A 348 -0.67 26.30 -22.96
C GLY A 348 -0.48 24.82 -22.60
N ARG A 349 -1.62 24.15 -22.39
CA ARG A 349 -1.90 22.76 -22.83
C ARG A 349 -1.18 21.63 -22.07
N TRP A 350 -1.99 20.90 -21.31
CA TRP A 350 -1.93 19.43 -21.25
C TRP A 350 -3.04 18.88 -22.12
#